data_AF-A0A814P5C5-F1
#
_entry.id   AF-A0A814P5C5-F1
#
_cell.length_a   1.000
_cell.length_b   1.000
_cell.length_c   1.000
_cell.angle_alpha   90.00
_cell.angle_beta   90.00
_cell.angle_gamma   90.00
#
_symmetry.space_group_name_H-M   'P 1'
#
loop_
_entity.id
_entity.type
_entity.pdbx_description
1 polymer ?
#
loop_
_entity_poly.entity_id
_entity_poly.type
_entity_poly.pdbx_seq_one_letter_code
_entity_poly.pdbx_strand_id
1 'polypeptide(L)'
;MKIKEFLKKSKLIYESVLSKGVVLGNQAADLDSIVSSISMAYYLSLKKDSPTSYVPIINSTKSIIKSKKECMYLLDYFSIDLEQDLLFLSEWKKDEINDVILVDHNELDMKEKDLGIHKLVSGVIDHHSDKQLFLKSSPRIIDISVGSCSTLVADLIFNSDFKLDKSVATLLLFPILSDTSNLTIRTSDKDFKIVEQLKKITEIDLNLLYYKIEKFKFDTSKEDILISLMKDYKQYELEYNTWGLSSVTFSVIDWINESKTEINKIEKLMHEKSLFFYGILSCFKIKDTTEFKRDLILFSNKNILDKIKFNLIKDVTLVERNEIHKSFGYLLYEINFVSLTRKHWHPELEKILKDL
;
A
#
# COMPACT_ATOMS: atom_id res chain seq x y z
N MET A 1 -15.27 10.65 -20.32
CA MET A 1 -16.14 10.11 -19.26
C MET A 1 -15.45 10.41 -17.95
N LYS A 2 -16.18 11.00 -16.99
CA LYS A 2 -15.60 11.34 -15.68
C LYS A 2 -15.38 10.06 -14.85
N ILE A 3 -14.44 10.08 -13.91
CA ILE A 3 -14.14 8.93 -13.02
C ILE A 3 -15.39 8.38 -12.33
N LYS A 4 -16.24 9.23 -11.76
CA LYS A 4 -17.43 8.75 -11.05
C LYS A 4 -18.42 8.02 -11.96
N GLU A 5 -18.59 8.49 -13.20
CA GLU A 5 -19.43 7.82 -14.20
C GLU A 5 -18.83 6.48 -14.62
N PHE A 6 -17.51 6.43 -14.77
CA PHE A 6 -16.78 5.20 -15.07
C PHE A 6 -16.94 4.15 -13.97
N LEU A 7 -16.81 4.54 -12.69
CA LEU A 7 -16.96 3.62 -11.56
C LEU A 7 -18.37 3.05 -11.46
N LYS A 8 -19.40 3.88 -11.65
CA LYS A 8 -20.80 3.42 -11.73
C LYS A 8 -21.00 2.41 -12.86
N LYS A 9 -20.45 2.68 -14.04
CA LYS A 9 -20.50 1.73 -15.17
C LYS A 9 -19.76 0.43 -14.85
N SER A 10 -18.59 0.52 -14.19
CA SER A 10 -17.80 -0.63 -13.78
C SER A 10 -18.57 -1.54 -12.83
N LYS A 11 -19.33 -0.97 -11.90
CA LYS A 11 -20.19 -1.74 -10.98
C LYS A 11 -21.29 -2.49 -11.72
N LEU A 12 -21.96 -1.85 -12.67
CA LEU A 12 -22.97 -2.51 -13.52
C LEU A 12 -22.37 -3.67 -14.32
N ILE A 13 -21.15 -3.51 -14.85
CA ILE A 13 -20.41 -4.58 -15.53
C ILE A 13 -20.11 -5.72 -14.56
N TYR A 14 -19.66 -5.41 -13.34
CA TYR A 14 -19.32 -6.41 -12.33
C TYR A 14 -20.53 -7.22 -11.86
N GLU A 15 -21.68 -6.56 -11.70
CA GLU A 15 -22.94 -7.18 -11.32
C GLU A 15 -23.56 -8.01 -12.45
N SER A 16 -23.20 -7.76 -13.70
CA SER A 16 -23.67 -8.54 -14.84
C SER A 16 -23.12 -9.97 -14.86
N VAL A 17 -23.85 -10.87 -15.53
CA VAL A 17 -23.46 -12.28 -15.74
C VAL A 17 -22.38 -12.47 -16.80
N LEU A 18 -21.93 -11.39 -17.45
CA LEU A 18 -20.89 -11.46 -18.46
C LEU A 18 -19.52 -11.68 -17.81
N SER A 19 -18.63 -12.33 -18.56
CA SER A 19 -17.24 -12.46 -18.16
C SER A 19 -16.56 -11.09 -18.16
N LYS A 20 -15.71 -10.83 -17.15
CA LYS A 20 -14.93 -9.59 -17.03
C LYS A 20 -13.49 -9.85 -16.64
N GLY A 21 -12.65 -8.87 -16.98
CA GLY A 21 -11.32 -8.74 -16.43
C GLY A 21 -11.33 -7.86 -15.19
N VAL A 22 -10.33 -8.02 -14.34
CA VAL A 22 -10.12 -7.19 -13.15
C VAL A 22 -8.76 -6.52 -13.24
N VAL A 23 -8.70 -5.26 -12.80
CA VAL A 23 -7.43 -4.61 -12.45
C VAL A 23 -7.31 -4.56 -10.94
N LEU A 24 -6.23 -5.11 -10.41
CA LEU A 24 -6.02 -5.32 -8.98
C LEU A 24 -4.73 -4.64 -8.52
N GLY A 25 -4.84 -3.77 -7.51
CA GLY A 25 -3.71 -3.18 -6.79
C GLY A 25 -3.20 -4.09 -5.67
N ASN A 26 -2.15 -3.66 -4.97
CA ASN A 26 -1.60 -4.45 -3.86
C ASN A 26 -2.49 -4.41 -2.61
N GLN A 27 -2.22 -5.30 -1.66
CA GLN A 27 -2.98 -5.50 -0.43
C GLN A 27 -2.87 -4.36 0.58
N ALA A 28 -1.86 -3.50 0.44
CA ALA A 28 -1.80 -2.29 1.26
C ALA A 28 -2.95 -1.37 0.84
N ALA A 29 -3.31 -1.31 -0.46
CA ALA A 29 -4.30 -0.39 -1.00
C ALA A 29 -4.05 1.05 -0.52
N ASP A 30 -2.83 1.52 -0.71
CA ASP A 30 -2.49 2.93 -0.58
C ASP A 30 -3.02 3.73 -1.79
N LEU A 31 -2.69 5.02 -1.83
CA LEU A 31 -3.13 5.90 -2.92
C LEU A 31 -2.70 5.35 -4.28
N ASP A 32 -1.47 4.84 -4.40
CA ASP A 32 -0.94 4.40 -5.69
C ASP A 32 -1.64 3.16 -6.20
N SER A 33 -1.83 2.16 -5.34
CA SER A 33 -2.59 0.96 -5.68
C SER A 33 -4.04 1.25 -6.07
N ILE A 34 -4.74 2.10 -5.32
CA ILE A 34 -6.15 2.46 -5.61
C ILE A 34 -6.24 3.22 -6.94
N VAL A 35 -5.41 4.24 -7.11
CA VAL A 35 -5.45 5.11 -8.30
C VAL A 35 -4.96 4.38 -9.55
N SER A 36 -3.89 3.59 -9.44
CA SER A 36 -3.39 2.78 -10.56
C SER A 36 -4.47 1.79 -11.02
N SER A 37 -5.19 1.15 -10.08
CA SER A 37 -6.25 0.19 -10.42
C SER A 37 -7.38 0.85 -11.19
N ILE A 38 -7.88 1.98 -10.67
CA ILE A 38 -8.98 2.74 -11.29
C ILE A 38 -8.56 3.28 -12.65
N SER A 39 -7.36 3.88 -12.74
CA SER A 39 -6.89 4.54 -13.96
C SER A 39 -6.55 3.55 -15.07
N MET A 40 -5.99 2.39 -14.72
CA MET A 40 -5.70 1.34 -15.70
C MET A 40 -7.00 0.67 -16.19
N ALA A 41 -7.97 0.41 -15.31
CA ALA A 41 -9.28 -0.10 -15.73
C ALA A 41 -10.00 0.92 -16.63
N TYR A 42 -9.91 2.21 -16.29
CA TYR A 42 -10.43 3.30 -17.12
C TYR A 42 -9.81 3.28 -18.52
N TYR A 43 -8.48 3.23 -18.60
CA TYR A 43 -7.74 3.18 -19.85
C TYR A 43 -8.16 1.99 -20.73
N LEU A 44 -8.27 0.80 -20.13
CA LEU A 44 -8.72 -0.40 -20.84
C LEU A 44 -10.15 -0.26 -21.35
N SER A 45 -11.03 0.43 -20.62
CA SER A 45 -12.40 0.68 -21.04
C SER A 45 -12.52 1.59 -22.28
N LEU A 46 -11.46 2.35 -22.61
CA LEU A 46 -11.42 3.18 -23.83
C LEU A 46 -11.13 2.35 -25.09
N LYS A 47 -10.55 1.14 -24.94
CA LYS A 47 -10.25 0.23 -26.04
C LYS A 47 -11.52 -0.48 -26.51
N LYS A 48 -12.19 0.11 -27.50
CA LYS A 48 -13.49 -0.38 -28.03
C LYS A 48 -13.44 -1.80 -28.61
N ASP A 49 -12.29 -2.24 -29.10
CA ASP A 49 -12.12 -3.56 -29.71
C ASP A 49 -11.71 -4.65 -28.70
N SER A 50 -11.61 -4.32 -27.40
CA SER A 50 -11.33 -5.31 -26.37
C SER A 50 -12.57 -6.19 -26.14
N PRO A 51 -12.48 -7.52 -26.30
CA PRO A 51 -13.59 -8.42 -26.00
C PRO A 51 -13.89 -8.48 -24.49
N THR A 52 -12.96 -8.04 -23.66
CA THR A 52 -13.04 -8.07 -22.20
C THR A 52 -13.24 -6.67 -21.67
N SER A 53 -14.27 -6.49 -20.85
CA SER A 53 -14.45 -5.29 -20.02
C SER A 53 -13.70 -5.45 -18.71
N TYR A 54 -12.90 -4.44 -18.34
CA TYR A 54 -12.13 -4.45 -17.10
C TYR A 54 -12.76 -3.55 -16.05
N VAL A 55 -12.77 -4.03 -14.79
CA VAL A 55 -13.23 -3.26 -13.64
C VAL A 55 -12.13 -3.17 -12.58
N PRO A 56 -11.99 -2.05 -11.86
CA PRO A 56 -11.05 -1.96 -10.75
C PRO A 56 -11.60 -2.65 -9.51
N ILE A 57 -10.76 -3.42 -8.82
CA ILE A 57 -11.06 -3.98 -7.49
C ILE A 57 -10.01 -3.50 -6.50
N ILE A 58 -10.46 -3.05 -5.33
CA ILE A 58 -9.59 -2.63 -4.23
C ILE A 58 -9.22 -3.83 -3.38
N ASN A 59 -7.93 -4.15 -3.31
CA ASN A 59 -7.39 -5.23 -2.47
C ASN A 59 -7.25 -4.78 -1.01
N SER A 60 -8.38 -4.50 -0.36
CA SER A 60 -8.43 -4.22 1.07
C SER A 60 -9.85 -4.39 1.61
N THR A 61 -10.12 -3.89 2.81
CA THR A 61 -11.48 -3.77 3.35
C THR A 61 -11.90 -2.31 3.41
N LYS A 62 -13.22 -2.08 3.38
CA LYS A 62 -13.80 -0.76 3.56
C LYS A 62 -13.37 -0.10 4.88
N SER A 63 -13.22 -0.87 5.96
CA SER A 63 -12.76 -0.33 7.25
C SER A 63 -11.32 0.17 7.18
N ILE A 64 -10.43 -0.53 6.48
CA ILE A 64 -9.05 -0.09 6.27
C ILE A 64 -9.02 1.14 5.38
N ILE A 65 -9.81 1.21 4.31
CA ILE A 65 -9.84 2.44 3.48
C ILE A 65 -10.38 3.65 4.26
N LYS A 66 -11.44 3.48 5.08
CA LYS A 66 -11.96 4.56 5.96
C LYS A 66 -10.91 5.12 6.91
N SER A 67 -9.95 4.29 7.30
CA SER A 67 -8.87 4.67 8.18
C SER A 67 -7.83 5.56 7.49
N LYS A 68 -7.59 5.34 6.19
CA LYS A 68 -6.59 6.07 5.39
C LYS A 68 -7.15 7.43 4.99
N LYS A 69 -6.90 8.45 5.81
CA LYS A 69 -7.48 9.78 5.63
C LYS A 69 -7.11 10.42 4.31
N GLU A 70 -5.93 10.16 3.78
CA GLU A 70 -5.49 10.60 2.45
C GLU A 70 -6.29 9.92 1.33
N CYS A 71 -6.63 8.64 1.49
CA CYS A 71 -7.54 7.94 0.57
C CYS A 71 -8.96 8.49 0.69
N MET A 72 -9.45 8.75 1.91
CA MET A 72 -10.76 9.36 2.11
C MET A 72 -10.83 10.77 1.54
N TYR A 73 -9.75 11.55 1.64
CA TYR A 73 -9.63 12.86 0.98
C TYR A 73 -9.69 12.73 -0.55
N LEU A 74 -9.00 11.73 -1.13
CA LEU A 74 -9.11 11.44 -2.55
C LEU A 74 -10.57 11.15 -2.95
N LEU A 75 -11.26 10.26 -2.22
CA LEU A 75 -12.64 9.90 -2.53
C LEU A 75 -13.58 11.12 -2.43
N ASP A 76 -13.44 11.94 -1.39
CA ASP A 76 -14.22 13.17 -1.22
C ASP A 76 -13.96 14.16 -2.38
N TYR A 77 -12.69 14.35 -2.76
CA TYR A 77 -12.30 15.24 -3.86
C TYR A 77 -13.01 14.88 -5.19
N PHE A 78 -13.17 13.59 -5.47
CA PHE A 78 -13.86 13.10 -6.67
C PHE A 78 -15.34 12.77 -6.45
N SER A 79 -15.86 13.04 -5.24
CA SER A 79 -17.20 12.66 -4.80
C SER A 79 -17.50 11.18 -5.01
N ILE A 80 -16.51 10.30 -4.83
CA ILE A 80 -16.64 8.85 -4.93
C ILE A 80 -17.15 8.32 -3.59
N ASP A 81 -18.28 7.60 -3.61
CA ASP A 81 -18.80 6.94 -2.42
C ASP A 81 -18.13 5.57 -2.23
N LEU A 82 -17.50 5.38 -1.08
CA LEU A 82 -16.76 4.16 -0.74
C LEU A 82 -17.62 2.89 -0.79
N GLU A 83 -18.91 3.00 -0.45
CA GLU A 83 -19.83 1.86 -0.36
C GLU A 83 -20.51 1.58 -1.70
N GLN A 84 -20.81 2.64 -2.46
CA GLN A 84 -21.63 2.56 -3.66
C GLN A 84 -20.80 2.49 -4.94
N ASP A 85 -19.65 3.18 -5.00
CA ASP A 85 -18.89 3.37 -6.25
C ASP A 85 -17.65 2.46 -6.36
N LEU A 86 -17.18 1.85 -5.26
CA LEU A 86 -16.00 0.97 -5.27
C LEU A 86 -16.35 -0.51 -5.04
N LEU A 87 -15.52 -1.40 -5.61
CA LEU A 87 -15.58 -2.85 -5.48
C LEU A 87 -14.36 -3.35 -4.70
N PHE A 88 -14.57 -4.35 -3.83
CA PHE A 88 -13.52 -4.88 -2.95
C PHE A 88 -13.22 -6.34 -3.23
N LEU A 89 -12.00 -6.78 -2.89
CA LEU A 89 -11.59 -8.18 -3.07
C LEU A 89 -12.49 -9.18 -2.33
N SER A 90 -13.17 -8.77 -1.26
CA SER A 90 -14.19 -9.60 -0.58
C SER A 90 -15.40 -9.96 -1.45
N GLU A 91 -15.64 -9.22 -2.53
CA GLU A 91 -16.76 -9.42 -3.45
C GLU A 91 -16.38 -10.34 -4.63
N TRP A 92 -15.17 -10.92 -4.62
CA TRP A 92 -14.60 -11.69 -5.73
C TRP A 92 -15.52 -12.81 -6.26
N LYS A 93 -15.80 -12.79 -7.57
CA LYS A 93 -16.65 -13.77 -8.26
C LYS A 93 -15.83 -14.69 -9.15
N LYS A 94 -15.35 -15.79 -8.59
CA LYS A 94 -14.40 -16.71 -9.24
C LYS A 94 -14.81 -17.18 -10.64
N ASP A 95 -16.08 -17.51 -10.85
CA ASP A 95 -16.54 -18.09 -12.12
C ASP A 95 -16.89 -17.03 -13.19
N GLU A 96 -16.88 -15.74 -12.83
CA GLU A 96 -17.21 -14.63 -13.75
C GLU A 96 -15.98 -13.77 -14.09
N ILE A 97 -14.84 -14.02 -13.45
CA ILE A 97 -13.58 -13.31 -13.65
C ILE A 97 -12.60 -14.24 -14.39
N ASN A 98 -12.24 -13.89 -15.62
CA ASN A 98 -11.39 -14.72 -16.47
C ASN A 98 -10.00 -14.12 -16.74
N ASP A 99 -9.75 -12.89 -16.28
CA ASP A 99 -8.52 -12.17 -16.59
C ASP A 99 -8.17 -11.17 -15.47
N VAL A 100 -6.88 -11.05 -15.15
CA VAL A 100 -6.39 -10.15 -14.11
C VAL A 100 -5.16 -9.39 -14.58
N ILE A 101 -5.19 -8.07 -14.40
CA ILE A 101 -4.04 -7.18 -14.56
C ILE A 101 -3.62 -6.69 -13.17
N LEU A 102 -2.37 -6.97 -12.80
CA LEU A 102 -1.79 -6.48 -11.56
C LEU A 102 -1.21 -5.09 -11.78
N VAL A 103 -1.48 -4.18 -10.84
CA VAL A 103 -0.85 -2.87 -10.77
C VAL A 103 -0.21 -2.68 -9.39
N ASP A 104 0.92 -1.99 -9.35
CA ASP A 104 1.62 -1.64 -8.09
C ASP A 104 2.07 -2.85 -7.23
N HIS A 105 2.12 -4.03 -7.86
CA HIS A 105 2.78 -5.23 -7.35
C HIS A 105 2.98 -6.25 -8.49
N ASN A 106 3.95 -7.15 -8.31
CA ASN A 106 4.24 -8.25 -9.23
C ASN A 106 4.35 -9.62 -8.52
N GLU A 107 3.89 -9.69 -7.27
CA GLU A 107 3.86 -10.89 -6.44
C GLU A 107 2.55 -10.93 -5.65
N LEU A 108 1.85 -12.06 -5.71
CA LEU A 108 0.57 -12.26 -5.04
C LEU A 108 0.75 -12.67 -3.58
N ASP A 109 -0.10 -12.12 -2.72
CA ASP A 109 -0.26 -12.56 -1.34
C ASP A 109 -1.02 -13.90 -1.25
N MET A 110 -1.18 -14.41 -0.02
CA MET A 110 -1.82 -15.71 0.19
C MET A 110 -3.31 -15.70 -0.18
N LYS A 111 -4.03 -14.63 0.14
CA LYS A 111 -5.46 -14.52 -0.13
C LYS A 111 -5.71 -14.50 -1.64
N GLU A 112 -4.88 -13.81 -2.39
CA GLU A 112 -4.92 -13.78 -3.85
C GLU A 112 -4.62 -15.15 -4.46
N LYS A 113 -3.64 -15.87 -3.90
CA LYS A 113 -3.32 -17.25 -4.30
C LYS A 113 -4.49 -18.21 -4.05
N ASP A 114 -5.12 -18.14 -2.88
CA ASP A 114 -6.28 -18.95 -2.50
C ASP A 114 -7.49 -18.71 -3.40
N LEU A 115 -7.69 -17.46 -3.84
CA LEU A 115 -8.70 -17.09 -4.83
C LEU A 115 -8.39 -17.62 -6.24
N GLY A 116 -7.19 -18.18 -6.46
CA GLY A 116 -6.76 -18.72 -7.75
C GLY A 116 -6.29 -17.67 -8.74
N ILE A 117 -6.03 -16.43 -8.29
CA ILE A 117 -5.69 -15.28 -9.15
C ILE A 117 -4.44 -15.55 -9.99
N HIS A 118 -3.47 -16.29 -9.44
CA HIS A 118 -2.23 -16.67 -10.13
C HIS A 118 -2.44 -17.32 -11.52
N LYS A 119 -3.59 -17.95 -11.78
CA LYS A 119 -3.93 -18.57 -13.07
C LYS A 119 -4.51 -17.60 -14.09
N LEU A 120 -4.95 -16.43 -13.63
CA LEU A 120 -5.68 -15.43 -14.41
C LEU A 120 -4.81 -14.20 -14.74
N VAL A 121 -3.61 -14.08 -14.15
CA VAL A 121 -2.74 -12.92 -14.37
C VAL A 121 -2.25 -12.88 -15.82
N SER A 122 -2.67 -11.85 -16.55
CA SER A 122 -2.32 -11.61 -17.94
C SER A 122 -1.57 -10.31 -18.16
N GLY A 123 -1.55 -9.37 -17.19
CA GLY A 123 -0.81 -8.12 -17.27
C GLY A 123 -0.20 -7.72 -15.93
N VAL A 124 0.93 -7.01 -15.97
CA VAL A 124 1.63 -6.48 -14.79
C VAL A 124 2.18 -5.09 -15.12
N ILE A 125 1.85 -4.11 -14.28
CA ILE A 125 2.42 -2.75 -14.30
C ILE A 125 2.87 -2.42 -12.88
N ASP A 126 4.17 -2.29 -12.65
CA ASP A 126 4.68 -2.14 -11.30
C ASP A 126 5.99 -1.33 -11.27
N HIS A 127 6.31 -0.76 -10.12
CA HIS A 127 7.57 -0.05 -9.85
C HIS A 127 8.35 -0.64 -8.67
N HIS A 128 7.88 -1.74 -8.08
CA HIS A 128 8.62 -2.50 -7.09
C HIS A 128 9.68 -3.41 -7.72
N SER A 129 10.59 -3.91 -6.88
CA SER A 129 11.59 -4.90 -7.30
C SER A 129 10.94 -6.08 -8.03
N ASP A 130 11.47 -6.41 -9.20
CA ASP A 130 10.95 -7.49 -10.04
C ASP A 130 11.23 -8.86 -9.39
N LYS A 131 10.16 -9.59 -9.05
CA LYS A 131 10.20 -10.94 -8.48
C LYS A 131 10.34 -12.03 -9.53
N GLN A 132 10.44 -11.68 -10.81
CA GLN A 132 10.56 -12.59 -11.96
C GLN A 132 9.35 -13.54 -12.10
N LEU A 133 8.18 -13.09 -11.64
CA LEU A 133 6.92 -13.80 -11.77
C LEU A 133 6.14 -13.30 -13.00
N PHE A 134 5.16 -14.10 -13.44
CA PHE A 134 4.25 -13.79 -14.54
C PHE A 134 4.95 -13.37 -15.85
N LEU A 135 6.07 -14.01 -16.20
CA LEU A 135 6.94 -13.61 -17.33
C LEU A 135 6.24 -13.58 -18.71
N LYS A 136 5.08 -14.24 -18.85
CA LYS A 136 4.28 -14.27 -20.08
C LYS A 136 3.19 -13.19 -20.13
N SER A 137 3.06 -12.35 -19.10
CA SER A 137 2.06 -11.29 -19.06
C SER A 137 2.35 -10.22 -20.13
N SER A 138 1.31 -9.62 -20.68
CA SER A 138 1.37 -8.55 -21.68
C SER A 138 0.23 -7.54 -21.46
N PRO A 139 0.53 -6.30 -21.04
CA PRO A 139 1.86 -5.76 -20.81
C PRO A 139 2.55 -6.37 -19.57
N ARG A 140 3.88 -6.40 -19.58
CA ARG A 140 4.71 -6.60 -18.39
C ARG A 140 5.68 -5.44 -18.27
N ILE A 141 5.30 -4.43 -17.52
CA ILE A 141 6.06 -3.19 -17.36
C ILE A 141 6.47 -3.11 -15.90
N ILE A 142 7.76 -3.33 -15.62
CA ILE A 142 8.33 -3.16 -14.29
C ILE A 142 9.48 -2.17 -14.40
N ASP A 143 9.28 -0.97 -13.87
CA ASP A 143 10.27 0.12 -13.90
C ASP A 143 10.53 0.62 -12.49
N ILE A 144 11.59 0.10 -11.87
CA ILE A 144 11.94 0.42 -10.48
C ILE A 144 12.50 1.84 -10.30
N SER A 145 12.72 2.57 -11.40
CA SER A 145 13.29 3.91 -11.36
C SER A 145 12.24 4.96 -11.01
N VAL A 146 10.96 4.72 -11.30
CA VAL A 146 9.89 5.69 -11.07
C VAL A 146 9.43 5.72 -9.61
N GLY A 147 9.00 6.90 -9.17
CA GLY A 147 8.52 7.10 -7.81
C GLY A 147 7.18 6.47 -7.51
N SER A 148 6.32 6.30 -8.53
CA SER A 148 4.95 5.81 -8.42
C SER A 148 4.56 4.92 -9.61
N CYS A 149 3.81 3.85 -9.36
CA CYS A 149 3.16 3.03 -10.38
C CYS A 149 2.19 3.85 -11.24
N SER A 150 1.51 4.84 -10.65
CA SER A 150 0.64 5.76 -11.38
C SER A 150 1.37 6.56 -12.46
N THR A 151 2.67 6.80 -12.33
CA THR A 151 3.50 7.36 -13.41
C THR A 151 3.51 6.44 -14.63
N LEU A 152 3.62 5.12 -14.44
CA LEU A 152 3.61 4.13 -15.53
C LEU A 152 2.24 4.00 -16.17
N VAL A 153 1.18 4.03 -15.37
CA VAL A 153 -0.20 4.01 -15.90
C VAL A 153 -0.48 5.28 -16.72
N ALA A 154 -0.05 6.45 -16.25
CA ALA A 154 -0.16 7.70 -17.01
C ALA A 154 0.62 7.64 -18.32
N ASP A 155 1.87 7.15 -18.29
CA ASP A 155 2.73 6.99 -19.47
C ASP A 155 2.06 6.09 -20.53
N LEU A 156 1.46 4.97 -20.12
CA LEU A 156 0.70 4.10 -21.01
C LEU A 156 -0.46 4.81 -21.71
N ILE A 157 -1.19 5.68 -21.00
CA ILE A 157 -2.32 6.41 -21.57
C ILE A 157 -1.81 7.49 -22.53
N PHE A 158 -0.75 8.23 -22.17
CA PHE A 158 -0.17 9.26 -23.04
C PHE A 158 0.46 8.70 -24.32
N ASN A 159 0.98 7.48 -24.29
CA ASN A 159 1.49 6.78 -25.47
C ASN A 159 0.39 6.07 -26.29
N SER A 160 -0.89 6.32 -25.99
CA SER A 160 -2.02 5.82 -26.76
C SER A 160 -2.72 6.92 -27.55
N ASP A 161 -3.62 6.55 -28.46
CA ASP A 161 -4.42 7.52 -29.25
C ASP A 161 -5.56 8.17 -28.42
N PHE A 162 -5.66 7.88 -27.12
CA PHE A 162 -6.74 8.37 -26.28
C PHE A 162 -6.39 9.69 -25.59
N LYS A 163 -7.34 10.63 -25.64
CA LYS A 163 -7.25 11.86 -24.86
C LYS A 163 -7.63 11.60 -23.40
N LEU A 164 -6.70 11.88 -22.49
CA LEU A 164 -6.92 11.75 -21.05
C LEU A 164 -7.94 12.80 -20.55
N ASP A 165 -8.98 12.33 -19.85
CA ASP A 165 -9.97 13.20 -19.22
C ASP A 165 -9.34 13.95 -18.03
N LYS A 166 -9.72 15.22 -17.82
CA LYS A 166 -9.20 16.07 -16.74
C LYS A 166 -9.35 15.43 -15.36
N SER A 167 -10.44 14.70 -15.11
CA SER A 167 -10.64 14.01 -13.83
C SER A 167 -9.66 12.84 -13.63
N VAL A 168 -9.32 12.09 -14.68
CA VAL A 168 -8.31 11.02 -14.61
C VAL A 168 -6.92 11.63 -14.43
N ALA A 169 -6.64 12.71 -15.15
CA ALA A 169 -5.36 13.40 -15.04
C ALA A 169 -5.12 13.94 -13.61
N THR A 170 -6.16 14.51 -13.00
CA THR A 170 -6.09 14.92 -11.58
C THR A 170 -5.94 13.72 -10.65
N LEU A 171 -6.64 12.62 -10.92
CA LEU A 171 -6.58 11.41 -10.10
C LEU A 171 -5.13 10.86 -10.02
N LEU A 172 -4.46 10.77 -11.16
CA LEU A 172 -3.08 10.30 -11.29
C LEU A 172 -2.06 11.17 -10.55
N LEU A 173 -2.32 12.47 -10.37
CA LEU A 173 -1.41 13.36 -9.62
C LEU A 173 -1.34 13.03 -8.13
N PHE A 174 -2.40 12.48 -7.52
CA PHE A 174 -2.42 12.21 -6.08
C PHE A 174 -1.28 11.29 -5.61
N PRO A 175 -1.16 10.06 -6.12
CA PRO A 175 -0.11 9.13 -5.70
C PRO A 175 1.28 9.60 -6.16
N ILE A 176 1.41 10.14 -7.37
CA ILE A 176 2.71 10.62 -7.86
C ILE A 176 3.27 11.68 -6.91
N LEU A 177 2.45 12.67 -6.51
CA LEU A 177 2.89 13.69 -5.54
C LEU A 177 3.12 13.12 -4.14
N SER A 178 2.29 12.17 -3.68
CA SER A 178 2.45 11.50 -2.37
C SER A 178 3.77 10.75 -2.26
N ASP A 179 4.10 9.95 -3.27
CA ASP A 179 5.16 8.95 -3.18
C ASP A 179 6.52 9.53 -3.53
N THR A 180 6.52 10.60 -4.33
CA THR A 180 7.71 11.36 -4.66
C THR A 180 7.98 12.54 -3.71
N SER A 181 7.16 12.73 -2.67
CA SER A 181 7.22 13.90 -1.80
C SER A 181 7.24 15.21 -2.60
N ASN A 182 6.24 15.40 -3.47
CA ASN A 182 6.16 16.53 -4.41
C ASN A 182 7.40 16.60 -5.34
N LEU A 183 7.77 15.47 -5.94
CA LEU A 183 8.90 15.32 -6.86
C LEU A 183 10.29 15.57 -6.25
N THR A 184 10.45 15.50 -4.93
CA THR A 184 11.74 15.74 -4.25
C THR A 184 12.50 14.47 -3.86
N ILE A 185 11.81 13.33 -3.68
CA ILE A 185 12.39 12.07 -3.19
C ILE A 185 11.93 10.92 -4.08
N ARG A 186 12.81 9.95 -4.39
CA ARG A 186 12.49 8.78 -5.24
C ARG A 186 11.89 9.16 -6.61
N THR A 187 12.23 10.33 -7.14
CA THR A 187 11.72 10.86 -8.41
C THR A 187 12.66 10.53 -9.56
N SER A 188 12.11 10.17 -10.72
CA SER A 188 12.82 10.00 -12.00
C SER A 188 12.46 11.10 -13.00
N ASP A 189 13.23 11.21 -14.09
CA ASP A 189 12.90 12.06 -15.23
C ASP A 189 11.51 11.74 -15.83
N LYS A 190 11.07 10.49 -15.73
CA LYS A 190 9.74 10.08 -16.19
C LYS A 190 8.65 10.67 -15.31
N ASP A 191 8.82 10.66 -13.98
CA ASP A 191 7.87 11.29 -13.06
C ASP A 191 7.73 12.79 -13.36
N PHE A 192 8.84 13.50 -13.56
CA PHE A 192 8.82 14.92 -13.94
C PHE A 192 8.06 15.16 -15.26
N LYS A 193 8.37 14.38 -16.30
CA LYS A 193 7.71 14.51 -17.61
C LYS A 193 6.20 14.25 -17.53
N ILE A 194 5.80 13.21 -16.81
CA ILE A 194 4.39 12.84 -16.63
C ILE A 194 3.66 13.93 -15.84
N VAL A 195 4.21 14.41 -14.73
CA VAL A 195 3.57 15.49 -13.95
C VAL A 195 3.42 16.77 -14.78
N GLU A 196 4.42 17.14 -15.59
CA GLU A 196 4.32 18.28 -16.51
C GLU A 196 3.20 18.11 -17.53
N GLN A 197 3.00 16.91 -18.08
CA GLN A 197 1.89 16.63 -18.99
C GLN A 197 0.53 16.66 -18.28
N LEU A 198 0.42 16.05 -17.10
CA LEU A 198 -0.81 16.06 -16.30
C LEU A 198 -1.20 17.48 -15.88
N LYS A 199 -0.23 18.29 -15.44
CA LYS A 199 -0.44 19.69 -15.03
C LYS A 199 -1.04 20.55 -16.13
N LYS A 200 -0.62 20.35 -17.40
CA LYS A 200 -1.18 21.05 -18.56
C LYS A 200 -2.66 20.73 -18.80
N ILE A 201 -3.13 19.57 -18.36
CA ILE A 201 -4.54 19.15 -18.49
C ILE A 201 -5.35 19.63 -17.29
N THR A 202 -4.78 19.56 -16.09
CA THR A 202 -5.52 19.79 -14.84
C THR A 202 -5.56 21.25 -14.42
N GLU A 203 -4.52 22.03 -14.73
CA GLU A 203 -4.35 23.42 -14.27
C GLU A 203 -4.42 23.56 -12.74
N ILE A 204 -4.00 22.51 -12.02
CA ILE A 204 -4.01 22.47 -10.55
C ILE A 204 -2.69 23.00 -9.99
N ASP A 205 -2.79 23.72 -8.88
CA ASP A 205 -1.63 24.03 -8.04
C ASP A 205 -1.14 22.76 -7.33
N LEU A 206 0.00 22.24 -7.80
CA LEU A 206 0.60 21.00 -7.30
C LEU A 206 1.03 21.13 -5.83
N ASN A 207 1.52 22.30 -5.40
CA ASN A 207 1.97 22.50 -4.03
C ASN A 207 0.77 22.48 -3.07
N LEU A 208 -0.32 23.13 -3.46
CA LEU A 208 -1.55 23.13 -2.68
C LEU A 208 -2.17 21.72 -2.62
N LEU A 209 -2.15 20.98 -3.73
CA LEU A 209 -2.64 19.60 -3.76
C LEU A 209 -1.80 18.70 -2.85
N TYR A 210 -0.47 18.74 -2.99
CA TYR A 210 0.46 17.99 -2.14
C TYR A 210 0.27 18.30 -0.66
N TYR A 211 0.22 19.59 -0.28
CA TYR A 211 0.00 20.00 1.10
C TYR A 211 -1.27 19.38 1.71
N LYS A 212 -2.36 19.32 0.94
CA LYS A 212 -3.60 18.68 1.41
C LYS A 212 -3.44 17.17 1.57
N ILE A 213 -2.83 16.50 0.60
CA ILE A 213 -2.56 15.05 0.66
C ILE A 213 -1.70 14.72 1.88
N GLU A 214 -0.60 15.44 2.07
CA GLU A 214 0.34 15.27 3.18
C GLU A 214 -0.36 15.50 4.53
N LYS A 215 -1.15 16.58 4.63
CA LYS A 215 -1.92 16.88 5.85
C LYS A 215 -2.81 15.71 6.27
N PHE A 216 -3.51 15.08 5.33
CA PHE A 216 -4.37 13.93 5.65
C PHE A 216 -3.57 12.66 5.91
N LYS A 217 -2.49 12.42 5.15
CA LYS A 217 -1.63 11.23 5.29
C LYS A 217 -1.01 11.11 6.69
N PHE A 218 -0.63 12.24 7.29
CA PHE A 218 -0.03 12.28 8.63
C PHE A 218 -1.02 12.60 9.75
N ASP A 219 -2.32 12.74 9.47
CA ASP A 219 -3.32 12.97 10.50
C ASP A 219 -3.74 11.66 11.19
N THR A 220 -3.14 11.37 12.33
CA THR A 220 -3.46 10.18 13.16
C THR A 220 -4.52 10.44 14.24
N SER A 221 -5.15 11.61 14.26
CA SER A 221 -6.09 11.96 15.32
C SER A 221 -7.26 10.98 15.43
N LYS A 222 -7.51 10.47 16.65
CA LYS A 222 -8.66 9.64 17.08
C LYS A 222 -8.76 8.23 16.49
N GLU A 223 -7.65 7.66 16.02
CA GLU A 223 -7.66 6.35 15.37
C GLU A 223 -7.35 5.19 16.34
N ASP A 224 -8.04 4.06 16.20
CA ASP A 224 -7.68 2.84 16.95
C ASP A 224 -6.29 2.36 16.50
N ILE A 225 -5.43 2.00 17.46
CA ILE A 225 -4.10 1.49 17.17
C ILE A 225 -4.12 0.30 16.21
N LEU A 226 -5.05 -0.64 16.35
CA LEU A 226 -5.10 -1.82 15.48
C LEU A 226 -5.37 -1.43 14.04
N ILE A 227 -6.23 -0.42 13.84
CA ILE A 227 -6.52 0.11 12.53
C ILE A 227 -5.27 0.78 11.94
N SER A 228 -4.60 1.63 12.73
CA SER A 228 -3.38 2.32 12.32
C SER A 228 -2.29 1.35 11.88
N LEU A 229 -2.16 0.21 12.58
CA LEU A 229 -1.21 -0.84 12.27
C LEU A 229 -1.51 -1.55 10.96
N MET A 230 -2.79 -1.75 10.63
CA MET A 230 -3.18 -2.50 9.44
C MET A 230 -3.07 -1.69 8.14
N LYS A 231 -2.89 -0.37 8.21
CA LYS A 231 -2.78 0.52 7.02
C LYS A 231 -1.62 0.19 6.10
N ASP A 232 -0.46 -0.11 6.68
CA ASP A 232 0.75 -0.51 5.98
C ASP A 232 1.36 -1.75 6.65
N TYR A 233 0.54 -2.79 6.73
CA TYR A 233 0.91 -4.11 7.25
C TYR A 233 1.38 -5.03 6.12
N LYS A 234 2.49 -5.74 6.33
CA LYS A 234 2.90 -6.86 5.50
C LYS A 234 3.08 -8.10 6.36
N GLN A 235 2.56 -9.23 5.87
CA GLN A 235 2.74 -10.55 6.46
C GLN A 235 3.74 -11.34 5.62
N TYR A 236 4.59 -12.11 6.28
CA TYR A 236 5.64 -12.90 5.69
C TYR A 236 5.61 -14.32 6.26
N GLU A 237 6.20 -15.26 5.52
CA GLU A 237 6.27 -16.66 5.90
C GLU A 237 7.72 -17.08 6.12
N LEU A 238 7.91 -17.88 7.16
CA LEU A 238 9.17 -18.49 7.51
C LEU A 238 8.93 -19.98 7.78
N GLU A 239 9.21 -20.82 6.78
CA GLU A 239 8.90 -22.25 6.79
C GLU A 239 7.42 -22.53 7.09
N TYR A 240 7.11 -22.95 8.32
CA TYR A 240 5.75 -23.28 8.77
C TYR A 240 5.13 -22.22 9.69
N ASN A 241 5.81 -21.08 9.89
CA ASN A 241 5.37 -20.01 10.78
C ASN A 241 5.20 -18.69 10.01
N THR A 242 4.36 -17.79 10.53
CA THR A 242 4.11 -16.47 9.92
C THR A 242 4.52 -15.33 10.85
N TRP A 243 5.02 -14.23 10.28
CA TRP A 243 5.35 -13.03 11.03
C TRP A 243 4.90 -11.77 10.30
N GLY A 244 4.82 -10.65 11.00
CA GLY A 244 4.27 -9.41 10.44
C GLY A 244 5.10 -8.19 10.75
N LEU A 245 5.02 -7.18 9.88
CA LEU A 245 5.65 -5.89 10.09
C LEU A 245 4.73 -4.77 9.60
N SER A 246 4.28 -3.93 10.52
CA SER A 246 3.53 -2.71 10.23
C SER A 246 4.43 -1.50 10.16
N SER A 247 4.15 -0.59 9.23
CA SER A 247 4.76 0.75 9.21
C SER A 247 3.72 1.78 9.63
N VAL A 248 4.09 2.67 10.56
CA VAL A 248 3.18 3.69 11.12
C VAL A 248 3.80 5.08 11.07
N THR A 249 2.95 6.11 11.16
CA THR A 249 3.37 7.52 11.04
C THR A 249 3.42 8.28 12.37
N PHE A 250 3.28 7.56 13.50
CA PHE A 250 3.38 8.11 14.86
C PHE A 250 4.56 7.47 15.61
N SER A 251 5.04 8.14 16.66
CA SER A 251 6.10 7.65 17.55
C SER A 251 5.62 6.42 18.33
N VAL A 252 6.26 5.27 18.14
CA VAL A 252 5.89 4.05 18.87
C VAL A 252 6.39 4.08 20.31
N ILE A 253 7.46 4.84 20.57
CA ILE A 253 7.96 5.10 21.92
C ILE A 253 6.93 5.90 22.71
N ASP A 254 6.44 7.01 22.15
CA ASP A 254 5.44 7.84 22.83
C ASP A 254 4.13 7.07 23.02
N TRP A 255 3.71 6.32 21.99
CA TRP A 255 2.53 5.46 22.09
C TRP A 255 2.64 4.44 23.23
N ILE A 256 3.78 3.74 23.38
CA ILE A 256 3.98 2.80 24.48
C ILE A 256 3.95 3.50 25.84
N ASN A 257 4.55 4.69 25.94
CA ASN A 257 4.57 5.45 27.19
C ASN A 257 3.18 5.93 27.61
N GLU A 258 2.37 6.37 26.65
CA GLU A 258 1.03 6.91 26.90
C GLU A 258 -0.03 5.81 27.04
N SER A 259 0.13 4.68 26.33
CA SER A 259 -0.94 3.70 26.07
C SER A 259 -0.53 2.25 26.37
N LYS A 260 0.17 2.00 27.49
CA LYS A 260 0.55 0.63 27.93
C LYS A 260 -0.62 -0.36 27.97
N THR A 261 -1.84 0.12 28.17
CA THR A 261 -3.08 -0.68 28.19
C THR A 261 -3.47 -1.26 26.83
N GLU A 262 -2.95 -0.72 25.72
CA GLU A 262 -3.27 -1.20 24.38
C GLU A 262 -2.38 -2.36 23.91
N ILE A 263 -1.35 -2.74 24.68
CA ILE A 263 -0.43 -3.81 24.30
C ILE A 263 -1.15 -5.17 24.18
N ASN A 264 -2.18 -5.41 24.99
CA ASN A 264 -3.01 -6.62 24.88
C ASN A 264 -3.74 -6.71 23.54
N LYS A 265 -4.03 -5.58 22.87
CA LYS A 265 -4.60 -5.58 21.52
C LYS A 265 -3.61 -6.16 20.51
N ILE A 266 -2.30 -5.90 20.70
CA ILE A 266 -1.24 -6.43 19.83
C ILE A 266 -1.11 -7.94 19.99
N GLU A 267 -1.14 -8.45 21.22
CA GLU A 267 -1.14 -9.89 21.47
C GLU A 267 -2.34 -10.57 20.80
N LYS A 268 -3.53 -9.98 20.94
CA LYS A 268 -4.74 -10.48 20.27
C LYS A 268 -4.60 -10.48 18.75
N LEU A 269 -4.07 -9.41 18.16
CA LEU A 269 -3.79 -9.33 16.72
C LEU A 269 -2.84 -10.44 16.27
N MET A 270 -1.76 -10.69 17.03
CA MET A 270 -0.82 -11.77 16.74
C MET A 270 -1.51 -13.12 16.76
N HIS A 271 -2.37 -13.40 17.75
CA HIS A 271 -3.15 -14.64 17.77
C HIS A 271 -4.13 -14.75 16.60
N GLU A 272 -4.90 -13.70 16.30
CA GLU A 272 -5.89 -13.68 15.21
C GLU A 272 -5.22 -13.92 13.83
N LYS A 273 -3.99 -13.44 13.65
CA LYS A 273 -3.20 -13.61 12.42
C LYS A 273 -2.22 -14.80 12.48
N SER A 274 -2.22 -15.58 13.56
CA SER A 274 -1.30 -16.70 13.79
C SER A 274 0.19 -16.33 13.71
N LEU A 275 0.55 -15.12 14.15
CA LEU A 275 1.91 -14.60 14.06
C LEU A 275 2.76 -15.05 15.26
N PHE A 276 3.96 -15.59 15.00
CA PHE A 276 4.93 -15.90 16.07
C PHE A 276 5.81 -14.68 16.42
N PHE A 277 5.90 -13.72 15.50
CA PHE A 277 6.69 -12.50 15.64
C PHE A 277 5.98 -11.32 14.96
N TYR A 278 6.02 -10.15 15.59
CA TYR A 278 5.41 -8.95 15.04
C TYR A 278 6.23 -7.71 15.32
N GLY A 279 6.49 -6.89 14.29
CA GLY A 279 7.19 -5.62 14.43
C GLY A 279 6.31 -4.43 14.04
N ILE A 280 6.57 -3.29 14.65
CA ILE A 280 6.00 -1.99 14.27
C ILE A 280 7.15 -1.02 14.06
N LEU A 281 7.29 -0.52 12.83
CA LEU A 281 8.29 0.46 12.43
C LEU A 281 7.64 1.83 12.26
N SER A 282 8.05 2.82 13.04
CA SER A 282 7.54 4.19 12.89
C SER A 282 8.33 5.01 11.86
N CYS A 283 7.69 6.05 11.33
CA CYS A 283 8.30 7.17 10.65
C CYS A 283 7.47 8.42 10.92
N PHE A 284 7.92 9.30 11.79
CA PHE A 284 7.16 10.46 12.21
C PHE A 284 8.02 11.72 12.15
N LYS A 285 7.34 12.85 11.96
CA LYS A 285 7.97 14.16 11.93
C LYS A 285 8.13 14.66 13.36
N ILE A 286 9.32 15.15 13.73
CA ILE A 286 9.50 15.79 15.03
C ILE A 286 8.70 17.09 15.03
N LYS A 287 7.90 17.28 16.08
CA LYS A 287 7.02 18.45 16.23
C LYS A 287 7.80 19.75 16.03
N ASP A 288 7.24 20.64 15.22
CA ASP A 288 7.81 21.97 14.91
C ASP A 288 9.17 21.97 14.18
N THR A 289 9.58 20.85 13.56
CA THR A 289 10.79 20.76 12.73
C THR A 289 10.47 20.22 11.33
N THR A 290 11.45 20.17 10.43
CA THR A 290 11.37 19.42 9.16
C THR A 290 11.98 18.02 9.24
N GLU A 291 12.47 17.63 10.41
CA GLU A 291 13.20 16.39 10.61
C GLU A 291 12.25 15.22 10.90
N PHE A 292 12.64 14.04 10.43
CA PHE A 292 11.92 12.79 10.64
C PHE A 292 12.73 11.85 11.52
N LYS A 293 12.03 11.09 12.37
CA LYS A 293 12.58 10.01 13.19
C LYS A 293 11.89 8.69 12.92
N ARG A 294 12.55 7.60 13.35
CA ARG A 294 12.01 6.25 13.33
C ARG A 294 12.36 5.55 14.64
N ASP A 295 11.42 4.74 15.09
CA ASP A 295 11.59 3.79 16.17
C ASP A 295 11.00 2.45 15.74
N LEU A 296 11.37 1.41 16.48
CA LEU A 296 11.02 0.04 16.19
C LEU A 296 10.60 -0.64 17.48
N ILE A 297 9.43 -1.26 17.48
CA ILE A 297 9.02 -2.16 18.57
C ILE A 297 8.77 -3.55 18.01
N LEU A 298 9.30 -4.56 18.72
CA LEU A 298 9.28 -5.96 18.32
C LEU A 298 8.62 -6.79 19.41
N PHE A 299 7.59 -7.56 19.05
CA PHE A 299 6.80 -8.40 19.95
C PHE A 299 6.98 -9.87 19.64
N SER A 300 7.22 -10.68 20.68
CA SER A 300 7.27 -12.15 20.60
C SER A 300 7.36 -12.76 22.00
N ASN A 301 7.61 -14.08 22.07
CA ASN A 301 7.96 -14.76 23.30
C ASN A 301 9.39 -14.42 23.75
N LYS A 302 9.68 -14.69 25.03
CA LYS A 302 10.96 -14.39 25.68
C LYS A 302 12.19 -14.92 24.91
N ASN A 303 12.13 -16.18 24.46
CA ASN A 303 13.28 -16.82 23.81
C ASN A 303 13.65 -16.14 22.49
N ILE A 304 12.64 -15.76 21.71
CA ILE A 304 12.84 -15.06 20.44
C ILE A 304 13.36 -13.64 20.68
N LEU A 305 12.77 -12.91 21.63
CA LEU A 305 13.24 -11.57 21.98
C LEU A 305 14.68 -11.57 22.49
N ASP A 306 15.09 -12.56 23.29
CA ASP A 306 16.47 -12.64 23.77
C ASP A 306 17.47 -12.88 22.63
N LYS A 307 17.13 -13.74 21.65
CA LYS A 307 17.93 -13.93 20.44
C LYS A 307 17.97 -12.66 19.57
N ILE A 308 16.86 -11.95 19.41
CA ILE A 308 16.82 -10.68 18.67
C ILE A 308 17.68 -9.64 19.36
N LYS A 309 17.55 -9.46 20.67
CA LYS A 309 18.35 -8.49 21.43
C LYS A 309 19.85 -8.74 21.27
N PHE A 310 20.27 -10.01 21.20
CA PHE A 310 21.67 -10.37 21.02
C PHE A 310 22.19 -10.07 19.60
N ASN A 311 21.38 -10.31 18.56
CA ASN A 311 21.79 -10.18 17.17
C ASN A 311 21.53 -8.78 16.57
N LEU A 312 20.51 -8.07 17.05
CA LEU A 312 20.07 -6.76 16.55
C LEU A 312 20.73 -5.63 17.34
N ILE A 313 22.03 -5.43 17.12
CA ILE A 313 22.84 -4.42 17.81
C ILE A 313 23.28 -3.26 16.90
N LYS A 314 23.14 -3.43 15.58
CA LYS A 314 23.62 -2.44 14.61
C LYS A 314 22.47 -1.50 14.22
N ASP A 315 22.80 -0.21 14.08
CA ASP A 315 21.90 0.83 13.56
C ASP A 315 20.62 1.09 14.40
N VAL A 316 20.55 0.50 15.59
CA VAL A 316 19.50 0.72 16.61
C VAL A 316 20.12 0.97 17.99
N THR A 317 19.35 1.63 18.84
CA THR A 317 19.63 1.80 20.26
C THR A 317 18.46 1.24 21.08
N LEU A 318 18.71 0.27 21.96
CA LEU A 318 17.67 -0.31 22.81
C LEU A 318 17.19 0.70 23.85
N VAL A 319 15.90 1.02 23.82
CA VAL A 319 15.23 1.93 24.75
C VAL A 319 14.63 1.17 25.93
N GLU A 320 13.89 0.09 25.65
CA GLU A 320 13.20 -0.70 26.69
C GLU A 320 13.14 -2.18 26.31
N ARG A 321 13.27 -3.06 27.32
CA ARG A 321 12.86 -4.47 27.24
C ARG A 321 11.80 -4.73 28.28
N ASN A 322 10.68 -5.29 27.88
CA ASN A 322 9.58 -5.61 28.78
C ASN A 322 9.11 -7.04 28.56
N GLU A 323 8.92 -7.77 29.66
CA GLU A 323 8.40 -9.14 29.66
C GLU A 323 7.06 -9.10 30.39
N ILE A 324 5.96 -9.17 29.62
CA ILE A 324 4.60 -9.04 30.15
C ILE A 324 4.20 -10.37 30.80
N HIS A 325 4.44 -11.47 30.09
CA HIS A 325 4.45 -12.83 30.64
C HIS A 325 5.34 -13.75 29.78
N LYS A 326 5.50 -15.02 30.19
CA LYS A 326 6.47 -15.95 29.58
C LYS A 326 6.36 -16.09 28.06
N SER A 327 5.14 -16.01 27.52
CA SER A 327 4.85 -16.15 26.09
C SER A 327 4.78 -14.83 25.32
N PHE A 328 4.85 -13.68 25.98
CA PHE A 328 4.66 -12.38 25.32
C PHE A 328 5.42 -11.24 26.02
N GLY A 329 6.16 -10.47 25.23
CA GLY A 329 6.86 -9.27 25.65
C GLY A 329 7.25 -8.43 24.45
N TYR A 330 8.07 -7.41 24.68
CA TYR A 330 8.60 -6.58 23.61
C TYR A 330 10.01 -6.03 23.85
N LEU A 331 10.63 -5.64 22.75
CA LEU A 331 11.83 -4.81 22.69
C LEU A 331 11.50 -3.52 21.94
N LEU A 332 11.85 -2.39 22.54
CA LEU A 332 11.66 -1.05 21.98
C LEU A 332 13.01 -0.43 21.66
N TYR A 333 13.16 0.08 20.44
CA TYR A 333 14.40 0.63 19.91
C TYR A 333 14.17 2.00 19.28
N GLU A 334 15.14 2.91 19.43
CA GLU A 334 15.30 4.06 18.54
C GLU A 334 16.18 3.64 17.35
N ILE A 335 15.83 4.06 16.13
CA ILE A 335 16.62 3.76 14.93
C ILE A 335 17.57 4.92 14.66
N ASN A 336 18.86 4.62 14.54
CA ASN A 336 19.92 5.62 14.44
C ASN A 336 19.86 6.44 13.13
N PHE A 337 19.27 5.88 12.07
CA PHE A 337 19.18 6.53 10.75
C PHE A 337 17.77 6.46 10.17
N VAL A 338 17.18 7.63 9.88
CA VAL A 338 15.82 7.75 9.31
C VAL A 338 15.66 7.10 7.93
N SER A 339 16.77 6.88 7.20
CA SER A 339 16.78 6.21 5.89
C SER A 339 16.47 4.71 5.97
N LEU A 340 16.56 4.09 7.16
CA LEU A 340 16.35 2.66 7.36
C LEU A 340 14.85 2.35 7.44
N THR A 341 14.27 2.11 6.26
CA THR A 341 12.85 1.77 6.09
C THR A 341 12.57 0.28 6.31
N ARG A 342 11.30 -0.12 6.16
CA ARG A 342 10.90 -1.53 6.15
C ARG A 342 11.70 -2.38 5.15
N LYS A 343 12.14 -1.80 4.02
CA LYS A 343 12.98 -2.50 3.02
C LYS A 343 14.35 -2.90 3.58
N HIS A 344 14.87 -2.18 4.59
CA HIS A 344 16.09 -2.54 5.30
C HIS A 344 15.80 -3.52 6.45
N TRP A 345 14.80 -3.21 7.29
CA TRP A 345 14.52 -4.01 8.49
C TRP A 345 13.91 -5.38 8.19
N HIS A 346 13.14 -5.51 7.11
CA HIS A 346 12.56 -6.79 6.72
C HIS A 346 13.63 -7.90 6.54
N PRO A 347 14.63 -7.76 5.66
CA PRO A 347 15.63 -8.81 5.46
C PRO A 347 16.52 -9.05 6.70
N GLU A 348 16.85 -8.01 7.46
CA GLU A 348 17.64 -8.16 8.70
C GLU A 348 16.89 -8.95 9.77
N LEU A 349 15.62 -8.63 10.00
CA LEU A 349 14.77 -9.38 10.92
C LEU A 349 14.55 -10.80 10.40
N GLU A 350 14.22 -10.98 9.13
CA GLU A 350 14.01 -12.31 8.55
C GLU A 350 15.24 -13.21 8.74
N LYS A 351 16.45 -12.68 8.54
CA LYS A 351 17.70 -13.43 8.76
C LYS A 351 17.83 -13.90 10.21
N ILE A 352 17.59 -13.01 11.19
CA ILE A 352 17.64 -13.38 12.62
C ILE A 352 16.57 -14.41 12.95
N LEU A 353 15.37 -14.27 12.36
CA LEU A 353 14.25 -15.19 12.58
C LEU A 353 14.51 -16.58 11.96
N LYS A 354 15.27 -16.67 10.86
CA LYS A 354 15.69 -17.94 10.22
C LYS A 354 16.62 -18.79 11.10
N ASP A 355 17.40 -18.15 11.95
CA ASP A 355 18.32 -18.82 12.86
C ASP A 355 17.64 -19.26 14.18
N LEU A 356 16.29 -19.17 14.26
CA LEU A 356 15.49 -19.50 15.45
C LEU A 356 15.17 -20.98 15.56
#